data_AF-A0A8S3Y5V6-F1
#
_entry.id   AF-A0A8S3Y5V6-F1
#
_cell.length_a   1.000
_cell.length_b   1.000
_cell.length_c   1.000
_cell.angle_alpha   90.00
_cell.angle_beta   90.00
_cell.angle_gamma   90.00
#
_symmetry.space_group_name_H-M   'P 1'
#
loop_
_entity.id
_entity.type
_entity.pdbx_description
1 polymer ?
#
loop_
_entity_poly.entity_id
_entity_poly.type
_entity_poly.pdbx_seq_one_letter_code
_entity_poly.pdbx_strand_id
1 'polypeptide(L)'
;MLVTCLEASWDLCETDGRATALSSAIPYWRIRIEERIAKVRALIGRLICFRSGNYRPRIVRTVRMAFAGTNVSLPQPDIMQKLTEYIDDLKQRIAAWGMRIGQYTERSTRFNQNRLFESDQKRPL
;
A
#
# COMPACT_ATOMS: atom_id res chain seq x y z
N MET A 1 -1.61 -11.84 24.32
CA MET A 1 -1.60 -13.31 24.17
C MET A 1 -3.06 -13.72 24.31
N LEU A 2 -3.72 -14.39 23.37
CA LEU A 2 -3.28 -15.43 22.45
C LEU A 2 -3.99 -15.30 21.10
N VAL A 3 -3.29 -15.75 20.07
CA VAL A 3 -3.82 -16.08 18.74
C VAL A 3 -4.58 -17.40 18.86
N THR A 4 -5.79 -17.46 18.31
CA THR A 4 -6.48 -18.72 17.98
C THR A 4 -6.93 -18.56 16.53
N CYS A 5 -6.16 -19.02 15.55
CA CYS A 5 -6.26 -20.38 15.00
C CYS A 5 -7.73 -20.82 14.93
N LEU A 6 -8.46 -20.30 13.94
CA LEU A 6 -9.78 -20.80 13.59
C LEU A 6 -9.60 -21.89 12.52
N GLU A 7 -10.19 -23.03 12.83
CA GLU A 7 -10.02 -24.34 12.22
C GLU A 7 -10.41 -24.36 10.74
N ALA A 8 -9.56 -25.01 9.94
CA ALA A 8 -9.87 -25.41 8.59
C ALA A 8 -10.70 -26.69 8.64
N SER A 9 -12.03 -26.57 8.51
CA SER A 9 -12.92 -27.69 8.24
C SER A 9 -12.79 -28.06 6.76
N TRP A 10 -12.06 -29.13 6.49
CA TRP A 10 -11.98 -29.78 5.18
C TRP A 10 -13.07 -30.85 5.11
N ASP A 11 -14.19 -30.57 4.44
CA ASP A 11 -15.14 -31.59 4.01
C ASP A 11 -15.27 -31.60 2.48
N LEU A 12 -14.64 -32.62 1.92
CA LEU A 12 -15.02 -33.49 0.80
C LEU A 12 -15.61 -32.92 -0.51
N CYS A 13 -14.81 -33.17 -1.56
CA CYS A 13 -15.10 -33.40 -2.97
C CYS A 13 -16.56 -33.61 -3.40
N GLU A 14 -16.97 -32.84 -4.41
CA GLU A 14 -17.69 -33.39 -5.55
C GLU A 14 -17.00 -32.89 -6.83
N THR A 15 -16.52 -33.84 -7.63
CA THR A 15 -15.72 -33.62 -8.85
C THR A 15 -16.64 -33.33 -10.01
N ASP A 16 -16.61 -32.10 -10.53
CA ASP A 16 -17.04 -31.82 -11.90
C ASP A 16 -16.11 -30.82 -12.60
N GLY A 17 -15.30 -31.37 -13.50
CA GLY A 17 -14.91 -30.79 -14.79
C GLY A 17 -14.79 -29.27 -14.95
N ARG A 18 -13.93 -28.60 -14.19
CA ARG A 18 -13.10 -27.46 -14.65
C ARG A 18 -12.16 -27.05 -13.53
N ALA A 19 -10.88 -27.32 -13.70
CA ALA A 19 -9.83 -26.69 -12.92
C ALA A 19 -9.74 -25.19 -13.28
N THR A 20 -10.72 -24.38 -12.88
CA THR A 20 -10.51 -22.94 -12.73
C THR A 20 -9.74 -22.75 -11.44
N ALA A 21 -8.42 -22.67 -11.59
CA ALA A 21 -7.45 -22.51 -10.52
C ALA A 21 -7.94 -21.58 -9.40
N LEU A 22 -8.07 -22.16 -8.21
CA LEU A 22 -8.02 -21.47 -6.94
C LEU A 22 -6.75 -20.61 -6.89
N SER A 23 -6.92 -19.29 -6.95
CA SER A 23 -6.24 -18.32 -6.08
C SER A 23 -6.45 -16.90 -6.63
N SER A 24 -7.51 -16.26 -6.18
CA SER A 24 -7.73 -14.82 -6.22
C SER A 24 -6.78 -14.07 -5.26
N ALA A 25 -5.53 -14.56 -5.09
CA ALA A 25 -4.56 -13.91 -4.22
C ALA A 25 -4.10 -12.59 -4.83
N ILE A 26 -4.18 -11.54 -4.02
CA ILE A 26 -3.64 -10.21 -4.35
C ILE A 26 -2.15 -10.40 -4.70
N PRO A 27 -1.69 -9.91 -5.87
CA PRO A 27 -0.32 -10.16 -6.28
C PRO A 27 0.66 -9.48 -5.32
N TYR A 28 1.79 -10.15 -5.04
CA TYR A 28 2.74 -9.71 -4.03
C TYR A 28 3.33 -8.31 -4.28
N TRP A 29 3.42 -7.87 -5.54
CA TRP A 29 3.84 -6.50 -5.86
C TRP A 29 2.84 -5.46 -5.33
N ARG A 30 1.53 -5.77 -5.34
CA ARG A 30 0.47 -4.85 -4.91
C ARG A 30 0.51 -4.69 -3.40
N ILE A 31 0.60 -5.81 -2.68
CA ILE A 31 0.76 -5.85 -1.23
C ILE A 31 1.95 -4.97 -0.80
N ARG A 32 3.11 -5.11 -1.45
CA ARG A 32 4.31 -4.32 -1.14
C ARG A 32 4.11 -2.81 -1.32
N ILE A 33 3.34 -2.38 -2.33
CA ILE A 33 3.03 -0.97 -2.55
C ILE A 33 2.03 -0.46 -1.51
N GLU A 34 0.98 -1.24 -1.21
CA GLU A 34 -0.04 -0.91 -0.22
C GLU A 34 0.57 -0.79 1.19
N GLU A 35 1.45 -1.70 1.58
CA GLU A 35 2.22 -1.61 2.83
C GLU A 35 3.07 -0.34 2.90
N ARG A 36 3.70 0.05 1.78
CA ARG A 36 4.51 1.27 1.70
C ARG A 36 3.63 2.51 1.87
N ILE A 37 2.47 2.54 1.22
CA ILE A 37 1.47 3.61 1.40
C ILE A 37 1.02 3.68 2.86
N ALA A 38 0.70 2.55 3.49
CA ALA A 38 0.26 2.49 4.88
C ALA A 38 1.32 3.04 5.85
N LYS A 39 2.59 2.64 5.68
CA LYS A 39 3.72 3.15 6.47
C LYS A 39 3.87 4.66 6.33
N VAL A 40 3.76 5.20 5.11
CA VAL A 40 3.86 6.66 4.89
C VAL A 40 2.66 7.42 5.45
N ARG A 41 1.43 6.88 5.34
CA ARG A 41 0.24 7.48 5.98
C ARG A 41 0.40 7.58 7.51
N ALA A 42 0.90 6.52 8.14
CA ALA A 42 1.18 6.51 9.57
C ALA A 42 2.25 7.55 9.96
N LEU A 43 3.28 7.71 9.13
CA LEU A 43 4.29 8.75 9.33
C LEU A 43 3.69 10.15 9.22
N ILE A 44 2.93 10.44 8.15
CA ILE A 44 2.24 11.73 7.96
C ILE A 44 1.39 12.07 9.19
N GLY A 45 0.61 11.11 9.72
CA GLY A 45 -0.20 11.34 10.92
C GLY A 45 0.64 11.79 12.12
N ARG A 46 1.80 11.16 12.36
CA ARG A 46 2.72 11.55 13.44
C ARG A 46 3.33 12.94 13.22
N LEU A 47 3.68 13.27 11.98
CA LEU A 47 4.22 14.59 11.62
C LEU A 47 3.17 15.69 11.81
N ILE A 48 1.91 15.42 11.45
CA ILE A 48 0.79 16.34 11.70
C ILE A 48 0.60 16.53 13.21
N CYS A 49 0.62 15.45 14.01
CA CYS A 49 0.53 15.58 15.47
C CYS A 49 1.63 16.48 16.05
N PHE A 50 2.87 16.35 15.56
CA PHE A 50 3.96 17.24 15.96
C PHE A 50 3.68 18.70 15.57
N ARG A 51 3.22 18.94 14.35
CA ARG A 51 2.85 20.27 13.85
C ARG A 51 1.75 20.92 14.69
N SER A 52 0.80 20.13 15.19
CA SER A 52 -0.27 20.58 16.09
C SER A 52 0.18 20.83 17.54
N GLY A 53 1.48 20.78 17.83
CA GLY A 53 2.02 21.07 19.16
C GLY A 53 2.18 19.85 20.07
N ASN A 54 2.04 18.62 19.55
CA ASN A 54 2.26 17.41 20.36
C ASN A 54 3.75 17.00 20.37
N TYR A 55 4.46 17.43 21.41
CA TYR A 55 5.90 17.19 21.58
C TYR A 55 6.24 15.99 22.46
N ARG A 56 5.35 14.99 22.56
CA ARG A 56 5.67 13.75 23.29
C ARG A 56 6.97 13.14 22.76
N PRO A 57 7.85 12.58 23.62
CA PRO A 57 9.16 12.08 23.19
C PRO A 57 9.12 11.10 22.02
N ARG A 58 8.08 10.25 21.95
CA ARG A 58 7.87 9.30 20.84
C ARG A 58 7.63 10.00 19.49
N ILE A 59 6.90 11.11 19.50
CA ILE A 59 6.61 11.90 18.31
C ILE A 59 7.88 12.66 17.89
N VAL A 60 8.54 13.34 18.84
CA VAL A 60 9.81 14.04 18.59
C VAL A 60 10.87 13.10 18.01
N ARG A 61 10.99 11.88 18.55
CA ARG A 61 11.87 10.84 17.98
C ARG A 61 11.50 10.47 16.55
N THR A 62 10.20 10.34 16.26
CA THR A 62 9.73 10.08 14.90
C THR A 62 10.13 11.21 13.95
N VAL A 63 9.94 12.47 14.35
CA VAL A 63 10.34 13.63 13.52
C VAL A 63 11.85 13.64 13.30
N ARG A 64 12.66 13.44 14.35
CA ARG A 64 14.12 13.35 14.23
C ARG A 64 14.56 12.23 13.28
N MET A 65 13.88 11.08 13.32
CA MET A 65 14.16 9.97 12.40
C MET A 65 13.72 10.27 10.97
N ALA A 66 12.61 11.00 10.78
CA ALA A 66 12.13 11.39 9.45
C ALA A 66 13.10 12.33 8.73
N PHE A 67 13.77 13.19 9.49
CA PHE A 67 14.81 14.10 9.00
C PHE A 67 16.24 13.56 9.18
N ALA A 68 16.40 12.29 9.60
CA ALA A 68 17.73 11.72 9.77
C ALA A 68 18.49 11.72 8.45
N GLY A 69 19.71 12.27 8.46
CA GLY A 69 20.53 12.42 7.25
C GLY A 69 20.18 13.64 6.38
N THR A 70 19.26 14.50 6.83
CA THR A 70 19.04 15.83 6.26
C THR A 70 19.66 16.90 7.16
N ASN A 71 19.94 18.09 6.65
CA ASN A 71 20.51 19.22 7.43
C ASN A 71 19.48 19.89 8.36
N VAL A 72 18.40 19.18 8.72
CA VAL A 72 17.30 19.68 9.53
C VAL A 72 17.48 19.18 10.97
N SER A 73 17.84 20.09 11.86
CA SER A 73 18.00 19.82 13.30
C SER A 73 16.84 20.43 14.09
N LEU A 74 16.55 19.85 15.26
CA LEU A 74 15.56 20.35 16.21
C LEU A 74 16.27 20.90 17.45
N PRO A 75 16.04 22.16 17.87
CA PRO A 75 15.11 23.14 17.31
C PRO A 75 15.72 24.00 16.18
N GLN A 76 14.99 24.19 15.09
CA GLN A 76 15.27 25.19 14.05
C GLN A 76 14.04 26.10 13.88
N PRO A 77 14.20 27.40 13.60
CA PRO A 77 13.07 28.33 13.49
C PRO A 77 12.15 28.03 12.30
N ASP A 78 12.70 27.47 11.22
CA ASP A 78 11.98 27.14 9.98
C ASP A 78 11.45 25.70 9.93
N ILE A 79 11.52 24.97 11.06
CA ILE A 79 11.15 23.55 11.12
C ILE A 79 9.71 23.29 10.67
N MET A 80 8.78 24.20 10.95
CA MET A 80 7.36 24.04 10.61
C MET A 80 7.11 24.14 9.10
N GLN A 81 7.87 24.99 8.42
CA GLN A 81 7.84 25.11 6.97
C GLN A 81 8.40 23.83 6.34
N LYS A 82 9.62 23.43 6.72
CA LYS A 82 10.26 22.18 6.26
C LYS A 82 9.40 20.95 6.51
N LEU A 83 8.71 20.90 7.65
CA LEU A 83 7.77 19.82 7.98
C LEU A 83 6.57 19.79 7.03
N THR A 84 6.07 20.95 6.63
CA THR A 84 4.94 21.06 5.69
C THR A 84 5.36 20.59 4.30
N GLU A 85 6.49 21.09 3.80
CA GLU A 85 7.09 20.66 2.53
C GLU A 85 7.31 19.14 2.51
N TYR A 86 7.89 18.59 3.57
CA TYR A 86 8.11 17.15 3.69
C TYR A 86 6.80 16.34 3.73
N ILE A 87 5.76 16.83 4.41
CA ILE A 87 4.44 16.18 4.40
C ILE A 87 3.85 16.15 2.99
N ASP A 88 3.98 17.25 2.24
CA ASP A 88 3.43 17.34 0.89
C ASP A 88 4.20 16.43 -0.09
N ASP A 89 5.52 16.33 0.03
CA ASP A 89 6.33 15.35 -0.70
C ASP A 89 5.85 13.91 -0.44
N LEU A 90 5.55 13.58 0.82
CA LEU A 90 5.03 12.25 1.17
C LEU A 90 3.64 12.00 0.57
N LYS A 91 2.76 13.01 0.52
CA LYS A 91 1.46 12.91 -0.15
C LYS A 91 1.63 12.69 -1.66
N GLN A 92 2.55 13.40 -2.30
CA GLN A 92 2.86 13.21 -3.72
C GLN A 92 3.37 11.78 -3.99
N ARG A 93 4.23 11.24 -3.13
CA ARG A 93 4.70 9.84 -3.22
C ARG A 93 3.56 8.83 -3.08
N ILE A 94 2.64 9.03 -2.13
CA ILE A 94 1.45 8.19 -1.99
C ILE A 94 0.61 8.23 -3.28
N ALA A 95 0.37 9.41 -3.84
CA ALA A 95 -0.40 9.56 -5.07
C ALA A 95 0.26 8.81 -6.24
N ALA A 96 1.58 8.94 -6.39
CA ALA A 96 2.34 8.22 -7.41
C ALA A 96 2.23 6.69 -7.27
N TRP A 97 2.32 6.17 -6.05
CA TRP A 97 2.14 4.74 -5.79
C TRP A 97 0.70 4.27 -6.06
N GLY A 98 -0.30 5.08 -5.70
CA GLY A 98 -1.70 4.82 -6.03
C GLY A 98 -1.93 4.72 -7.54
N MET A 99 -1.38 5.66 -8.31
CA MET A 99 -1.44 5.63 -9.77
C MET A 99 -0.78 4.38 -10.35
N ARG A 100 0.37 3.96 -9.81
CA ARG A 100 1.07 2.74 -10.24
C ARG A 100 0.21 1.48 -10.03
N ILE A 101 -0.50 1.38 -8.89
CA ILE A 101 -1.44 0.27 -8.66
C ILE A 101 -2.56 0.28 -9.70
N GLY A 102 -3.13 1.46 -9.98
CA GLY A 102 -4.18 1.62 -11.01
C GLY A 102 -3.72 1.15 -12.38
N GLN A 103 -2.57 1.64 -12.85
CA GLN A 103 -1.99 1.28 -14.15
C GLN A 103 -1.72 -0.22 -14.28
N TYR A 104 -1.21 -0.87 -13.23
CA TYR A 104 -0.91 -2.29 -13.27
C TYR A 104 -2.18 -3.14 -13.26
N THR A 105 -3.18 -2.72 -12.50
CA THR A 105 -4.49 -3.37 -12.48
C THR A 105 -5.14 -3.26 -13.87
N GLU A 106 -5.16 -2.07 -14.45
CA GLU A 106 -5.72 -1.83 -15.78
C GLU A 106 -5.03 -2.65 -16.86
N ARG A 107 -3.68 -2.70 -16.84
CA ARG A 107 -2.91 -3.56 -17.76
C ARG A 107 -3.32 -5.03 -17.63
N SER A 108 -3.43 -5.54 -16.41
CA SER A 108 -3.83 -6.92 -16.16
C SER A 108 -5.26 -7.19 -16.63
N THR A 109 -6.18 -6.26 -16.41
CA THR A 109 -7.57 -6.36 -16.87
C THR A 109 -7.64 -6.40 -18.38
N ARG A 110 -6.95 -5.48 -19.07
CA ARG A 110 -6.87 -5.45 -20.54
C ARG A 110 -6.32 -6.75 -21.12
N PHE A 111 -5.25 -7.27 -20.53
CA PHE A 111 -4.68 -8.56 -20.95
C PHE A 111 -5.70 -9.70 -20.83
N ASN A 112 -6.40 -9.79 -19.69
CA ASN A 112 -7.40 -10.82 -19.47
C ASN A 112 -8.60 -10.69 -20.42
N GLN A 113 -9.10 -9.47 -20.64
CA GLN A 113 -10.20 -9.20 -21.57
C GLN A 113 -9.83 -9.57 -23.01
N ASN A 114 -8.65 -9.18 -23.48
CA ASN A 114 -8.18 -9.53 -24.82
C ASN A 114 -8.05 -11.06 -24.98
N ARG A 115 -7.52 -11.75 -23.96
CA ARG A 115 -7.38 -13.21 -23.98
C ARG A 115 -8.73 -13.92 -24.06
N LEU A 116 -9.73 -13.43 -23.33
CA LEU A 116 -11.10 -13.95 -23.40
C LEU A 116 -11.69 -13.73 -24.80
N PHE A 117 -11.57 -12.52 -25.33
CA PHE A 117 -12.05 -12.18 -26.66
C PHE A 117 -11.44 -13.07 -27.76
N GLU A 118 -10.13 -13.27 -27.75
CA GLU A 118 -9.45 -14.18 -28.69
C GLU A 118 -9.95 -15.63 -28.57
N SER A 119 -10.24 -16.10 -27.35
CA SER A 119 -10.74 -17.45 -27.12
C SER A 119 -12.17 -17.65 -27.63
N ASP A 120 -13.01 -16.62 -27.54
CA ASP A 120 -14.37 -16.64 -28.04
C ASP A 120 -14.42 -16.61 -29.57
N GLN A 121 -13.53 -15.86 -30.23
CA GLN A 121 -13.42 -15.83 -31.70
C GLN A 121 -12.96 -17.15 -32.32
N LYS A 122 -12.19 -17.96 -31.58
CA LYS A 122 -11.66 -19.25 -32.06
C LYS A 122 -12.64 -20.42 -31.89
N ARG A 123 -13.81 -20.18 -31.29
CA ARG A 123 -14.82 -21.22 -31.08
C ARG A 123 -15.73 -21.28 -32.31
N PRO A 124 -15.68 -22.36 -33.13
CA PRO A 124 -16.61 -22.50 -34.25
C PRO A 124 -18.03 -22.69 -33.74
N LEU A 125 -19.01 -22.14 -34.48
CA LEU A 125 -20.45 -22.26 -34.22
C LEU A 125 -20.91 -23.71 -34.18
#